data_AF-A0A8T5TRH5-F1
#
_entry.id   AF-A0A8T5TRH5-F1
#
_cell.length_a   1.000
_cell.length_b   1.000
_cell.length_c   1.000
_cell.angle_alpha   90.00
_cell.angle_beta   90.00
_cell.angle_gamma   90.00
#
_symmetry.space_group_name_H-M   'P 1'
#
loop_
_entity.id
_entity.type
_entity.pdbx_description
1 polymer ?
#
loop_
_entity_poly.entity_id
_entity_poly.type
_entity_poly.pdbx_seq_one_letter_code
_entity_poly.pdbx_strand_id
1 'polypeptide(L)'
;MTFNDNFVVYKQKKELLKELNVYQSLVLKKIDIEDFKSALSKIDSALTLIDEFRSSFNLKTEQEGFSEIRQKVLIEFDNRRKIYIRKYNNLLKETLTETNLEDFLKLLAMLKKDVDDNLNKYNLHDLQDNIITYFTFIKKIYTIISSYKVLNYNDASVKILKLVKEFKVENYPNLKGLLSSIYQNLLLFQFKLMSENYDKLSLQEISEKLAVAPDRLEDIINLFLIKQKSPIKKYTKYNNEVIFNQ
;
A
#
# COMPACT_ATOMS: atom_id res chain seq x y z
N MET A 1 -4.43 3.52 67.93
CA MET A 1 -5.13 3.21 66.66
C MET A 1 -6.36 2.41 67.00
N THR A 2 -7.52 3.04 66.80
CA THR A 2 -8.83 2.57 67.25
C THR A 2 -9.44 1.61 66.23
N PHE A 3 -10.15 0.58 66.69
CA PHE A 3 -10.84 -0.43 65.88
C PHE A 3 -11.69 0.18 64.73
N ASN A 4 -12.16 1.41 64.92
CA ASN A 4 -12.95 2.18 63.97
C ASN A 4 -12.15 2.61 62.71
N ASP A 5 -10.87 2.96 62.86
CA ASP A 5 -10.03 3.41 61.73
C ASP A 5 -9.69 2.25 60.78
N ASN A 6 -9.38 1.08 61.35
CA ASN A 6 -9.13 -0.14 60.57
C ASN A 6 -10.38 -0.62 59.81
N PHE A 7 -11.58 -0.43 60.40
CA PHE A 7 -12.84 -0.80 59.75
C PHE A 7 -13.15 0.11 58.54
N VAL A 8 -12.90 1.42 58.66
CA VAL A 8 -13.08 2.39 57.57
C VAL A 8 -12.12 2.10 56.42
N VAL A 9 -10.83 1.86 56.71
CA VAL A 9 -9.81 1.51 55.72
C VAL A 9 -10.16 0.21 54.99
N TYR A 10 -10.65 -0.81 55.71
CA TYR A 10 -11.09 -2.08 55.12
C TYR A 10 -12.31 -1.90 54.20
N LYS A 11 -13.28 -1.08 54.61
CA LYS A 11 -14.47 -0.76 53.81
C LYS A 11 -14.08 -0.08 52.50
N GLN A 12 -13.19 0.91 52.56
CA GLN A 12 -12.67 1.63 51.38
C GLN A 12 -11.93 0.69 50.41
N LYS A 13 -11.05 -0.18 50.92
CA LYS A 13 -10.39 -1.19 50.07
C LYS A 13 -11.39 -2.10 49.38
N LYS A 14 -12.43 -2.56 50.10
CA LYS A 14 -13.47 -3.44 49.54
C LYS A 14 -14.29 -2.75 48.46
N GLU A 15 -14.59 -1.46 48.61
CA GLU A 15 -15.28 -0.66 47.60
C GLU A 15 -14.43 -0.48 46.35
N LEU A 16 -13.14 -0.15 46.50
CA LEU A 16 -12.19 -0.07 45.40
C LEU A 16 -12.09 -1.38 44.61
N LEU A 17 -11.95 -2.52 45.30
CA LEU A 17 -11.90 -3.83 44.63
C LEU A 17 -13.20 -4.15 43.87
N LYS A 18 -14.36 -3.74 44.39
CA LYS A 18 -15.63 -3.89 43.66
C LYS A 18 -15.63 -3.05 42.38
N GLU A 19 -15.15 -1.81 42.45
CA GLU A 19 -15.07 -0.93 41.28
C GLU A 19 -14.11 -1.50 40.22
N LEU A 20 -12.93 -1.97 40.62
CA LEU A 20 -12.00 -2.64 39.71
C LEU A 20 -12.60 -3.91 39.06
N ASN A 21 -13.38 -4.70 39.81
CA ASN A 21 -14.12 -5.83 39.23
C ASN A 21 -15.17 -5.40 38.19
N VAL A 22 -15.83 -4.26 38.41
CA VAL A 22 -16.75 -3.69 37.41
C VAL A 22 -15.98 -3.29 36.15
N TYR A 23 -14.84 -2.62 36.28
CA TYR A 23 -13.96 -2.31 35.15
C TYR A 23 -13.56 -3.57 34.39
N GLN A 24 -13.10 -4.60 35.09
CA GLN A 24 -12.70 -5.86 34.46
C GLN A 24 -13.87 -6.50 33.68
N SER A 25 -15.08 -6.54 34.26
CA SER A 25 -16.27 -7.05 33.56
C SER A 25 -16.61 -6.24 32.31
N LEU A 26 -16.52 -4.91 32.38
CA LEU A 26 -16.75 -4.04 31.22
C LEU A 26 -15.69 -4.27 30.14
N VAL A 27 -14.42 -4.41 30.50
CA VAL A 27 -13.33 -4.70 29.58
C VAL A 27 -13.57 -6.01 28.84
N LEU A 28 -13.89 -7.09 29.56
CA LEU A 28 -14.15 -8.40 28.95
C LEU A 28 -15.32 -8.32 27.95
N LYS A 29 -16.43 -7.67 28.32
CA LYS A 29 -17.56 -7.45 27.40
C LYS A 29 -17.17 -6.68 26.14
N LYS A 30 -16.26 -5.70 26.27
CA LYS A 30 -15.77 -4.92 25.13
C LYS A 30 -14.86 -5.73 24.22
N ILE A 31 -14.04 -6.62 24.79
CA ILE A 31 -13.22 -7.57 24.04
C ILE A 31 -14.12 -8.53 23.25
N ASP A 32 -15.18 -9.06 23.86
CA ASP A 32 -16.11 -10.02 23.22
C ASP A 32 -16.78 -9.45 21.97
N ILE A 33 -17.09 -8.15 21.96
CA ILE A 33 -17.67 -7.45 20.79
C ILE A 33 -16.60 -6.80 19.89
N GLU A 34 -15.32 -7.09 20.12
CA GLU A 34 -14.17 -6.55 19.40
C GLU A 34 -14.07 -5.01 19.41
N ASP A 35 -14.60 -4.35 20.44
CA ASP A 35 -14.46 -2.92 20.70
C ASP A 35 -13.17 -2.66 21.50
N PHE A 36 -12.04 -2.98 20.88
CA PHE A 36 -10.72 -2.95 21.51
C PHE A 36 -10.33 -1.54 21.98
N LYS A 37 -10.72 -0.50 21.26
CA LYS A 37 -10.44 0.89 21.65
C LYS A 37 -11.15 1.25 22.96
N SER A 38 -12.44 0.90 23.08
CA SER A 38 -13.15 1.09 24.35
C SER A 38 -12.58 0.19 25.45
N ALA A 39 -12.18 -1.05 25.15
CA ALA A 39 -11.55 -1.93 26.12
C ALA A 39 -10.26 -1.32 26.68
N LEU A 40 -9.35 -0.85 25.81
CA LEU A 40 -8.11 -0.19 26.21
C LEU A 40 -8.35 1.05 27.07
N SER A 41 -9.29 1.91 26.67
CA SER A 41 -9.65 3.09 27.47
C SER A 41 -10.14 2.72 28.88
N LYS A 42 -10.93 1.64 29.01
CA LYS A 42 -11.40 1.18 30.33
C LYS A 42 -10.29 0.54 31.16
N ILE A 43 -9.34 -0.15 30.52
CA ILE A 43 -8.14 -0.67 31.20
C ILE A 43 -7.29 0.49 31.71
N ASP A 44 -7.05 1.51 30.88
CA ASP A 44 -6.24 2.68 31.26
C ASP A 44 -6.91 3.46 32.42
N SER A 45 -8.25 3.57 32.43
CA SER A 45 -8.99 4.12 33.59
C SER A 45 -8.80 3.30 34.87
N ALA A 46 -8.87 1.97 34.78
CA ALA A 46 -8.66 1.09 35.93
C ALA A 46 -7.23 1.16 36.46
N LEU A 47 -6.23 1.22 35.58
CA LEU A 47 -4.83 1.39 35.95
C LEU A 47 -4.59 2.75 36.64
N THR A 48 -5.22 3.82 36.14
CA THR A 48 -5.18 5.14 36.77
C THR A 48 -5.74 5.10 38.19
N LEU A 49 -6.90 4.46 38.38
CA LEU A 49 -7.51 4.28 39.70
C LEU A 49 -6.61 3.47 40.64
N ILE A 50 -5.93 2.43 40.15
CA ILE A 50 -4.96 1.67 40.95
C ILE A 50 -3.79 2.56 41.39
N ASP A 51 -3.25 3.38 40.48
CA ASP A 51 -2.14 4.27 40.78
C ASP A 51 -2.52 5.36 41.81
N GLU A 52 -3.73 5.90 41.74
CA GLU A 52 -4.27 6.87 42.72
C GLU A 52 -4.30 6.31 44.15
N PHE A 53 -4.60 5.02 44.30
CA PHE A 53 -4.74 4.35 45.60
C PHE A 53 -3.50 3.56 46.03
N ARG A 54 -2.42 3.59 45.25
CA ARG A 54 -1.20 2.78 45.45
C ARG A 54 -0.44 3.09 46.74
N SER A 55 -0.54 4.33 47.22
CA SER A 55 0.05 4.76 48.51
C SER A 55 -0.72 4.22 49.72
N SER A 56 -2.00 3.89 49.54
CA SER A 56 -2.92 3.51 50.62
C SER A 56 -3.14 1.99 50.70
N PHE A 57 -3.07 1.29 49.56
CA PHE A 57 -3.33 -0.14 49.48
C PHE A 57 -2.30 -0.86 48.60
N ASN A 58 -1.92 -2.09 48.99
CA ASN A 58 -1.21 -3.00 48.09
C ASN A 58 -2.20 -3.58 47.07
N LEU A 59 -2.06 -3.13 45.82
CA LEU A 59 -2.91 -3.49 44.65
C LEU A 59 -2.08 -4.13 43.51
N LYS A 60 -0.95 -4.75 43.86
CA LYS A 60 -0.01 -5.29 42.87
C LYS A 60 -0.66 -6.35 41.98
N THR A 61 -1.49 -7.22 42.55
CA THR A 61 -2.17 -8.29 41.83
C THR A 61 -3.17 -7.74 40.81
N GLU A 62 -3.94 -6.72 41.19
CA GLU A 62 -4.89 -6.05 40.30
C GLU A 62 -4.16 -5.32 39.17
N GLN A 63 -3.05 -4.65 39.49
CA GLN A 63 -2.20 -3.97 38.50
C GLN A 63 -1.65 -4.95 37.46
N GLU A 64 -1.14 -6.09 37.91
CA GLU A 64 -0.65 -7.17 37.03
C GLU A 64 -1.78 -7.71 36.16
N GLY A 65 -2.95 -7.99 36.75
CA GLY A 65 -4.13 -8.47 36.02
C GLY A 65 -4.58 -7.53 34.90
N PHE A 66 -4.71 -6.22 35.18
CA PHE A 66 -5.08 -5.25 34.14
C PHE A 66 -3.98 -5.08 33.09
N SER A 67 -2.70 -5.13 33.49
CA SER A 67 -1.58 -5.04 32.56
C SER A 67 -1.54 -6.22 31.60
N GLU A 68 -1.78 -7.44 32.07
CA GLU A 68 -1.88 -8.64 31.23
C GLU A 68 -3.05 -8.54 30.24
N ILE A 69 -4.22 -8.10 30.70
CA ILE A 69 -5.37 -7.90 29.82
C ILE A 69 -5.04 -6.85 28.76
N ARG A 70 -4.39 -5.74 29.14
CA ARG A 70 -3.96 -4.69 28.21
C ARG A 70 -3.10 -5.24 27.08
N GLN A 71 -2.09 -6.04 27.42
CA GLN A 71 -1.19 -6.63 26.43
C GLN A 71 -1.94 -7.57 25.48
N LYS A 72 -2.83 -8.42 26.02
CA LYS A 72 -3.67 -9.31 25.18
C LYS A 72 -4.53 -8.51 24.21
N VAL A 73 -5.19 -7.44 24.68
CA VAL A 73 -6.03 -6.58 23.84
C VAL A 73 -5.20 -5.90 22.74
N LEU A 74 -4.02 -5.38 23.06
CA LEU A 74 -3.14 -4.75 22.08
C LEU A 74 -2.69 -5.74 21.00
N ILE A 75 -2.30 -6.96 21.40
CA ILE A 75 -1.89 -8.01 20.47
C ILE A 75 -3.02 -8.33 19.49
N GLU A 76 -4.25 -8.52 19.98
CA GLU A 76 -5.36 -8.86 19.09
C GLU A 76 -5.82 -7.70 18.23
N PHE A 77 -5.80 -6.48 18.75
CA PHE A 77 -6.01 -5.28 17.95
C PHE A 77 -5.03 -5.20 16.78
N ASP A 78 -3.73 -5.37 17.06
CA ASP A 78 -2.67 -5.35 16.05
C ASP A 78 -2.80 -6.51 15.06
N ASN A 79 -3.18 -7.70 15.52
CA ASN A 79 -3.40 -8.85 14.66
C ASN A 79 -4.55 -8.61 13.68
N ARG A 80 -5.67 -8.05 14.15
CA ARG A 80 -6.79 -7.66 13.26
C ARG A 80 -6.36 -6.63 12.23
N ARG A 81 -5.64 -5.58 12.66
CA ARG A 81 -5.08 -4.56 11.77
C ARG A 81 -4.15 -5.15 10.71
N LYS A 82 -3.24 -6.05 11.10
CA LYS A 82 -2.29 -6.72 10.20
C LYS A 82 -2.96 -7.52 9.08
N ILE A 83 -4.19 -8.04 9.28
CA ILE A 83 -4.92 -8.75 8.22
C ILE A 83 -5.17 -7.82 7.02
N TYR A 84 -5.66 -6.60 7.26
CA TYR A 84 -5.95 -5.64 6.19
C TYR A 84 -4.66 -5.17 5.50
N ILE A 85 -3.62 -4.87 6.28
CA ILE A 85 -2.31 -4.48 5.74
C ILE A 85 -1.75 -5.60 4.86
N ARG A 86 -1.86 -6.87 5.30
CA ARG A 86 -1.40 -8.02 4.52
C ARG A 86 -2.19 -8.18 3.22
N LYS A 87 -3.52 -8.03 3.25
CA LYS A 87 -4.35 -8.06 2.03
C LYS A 87 -3.89 -6.99 1.04
N TYR A 88 -3.70 -5.76 1.49
CA TYR A 88 -3.21 -4.67 0.65
C TYR A 88 -1.82 -4.95 0.08
N ASN A 89 -0.86 -5.36 0.91
CA ASN A 89 0.49 -5.67 0.48
C ASN A 89 0.55 -6.85 -0.49
N ASN A 90 -0.37 -7.81 -0.38
CA ASN A 90 -0.48 -8.89 -1.36
C ASN A 90 -0.95 -8.37 -2.72
N LEU A 91 -1.94 -7.48 -2.76
CA LEU A 91 -2.36 -6.82 -4.01
C LEU A 91 -1.20 -6.05 -4.65
N LEU A 92 -0.39 -5.35 -3.85
CA LEU A 92 0.78 -4.61 -4.36
C LEU A 92 1.85 -5.50 -5.01
N LYS A 93 1.84 -6.81 -4.75
CA LYS A 93 2.77 -7.79 -5.33
C LYS A 93 2.26 -8.42 -6.62
N GLU A 94 0.99 -8.22 -6.96
CA GLU A 94 0.43 -8.80 -8.18
C GLU A 94 1.08 -8.19 -9.43
N THR A 95 1.29 -9.00 -10.45
CA THR A 95 1.77 -8.53 -11.75
C THR A 95 0.61 -7.91 -12.51
N LEU A 96 0.66 -6.59 -12.73
CA LEU A 96 -0.38 -5.86 -13.44
C LEU A 96 -0.11 -5.76 -14.93
N THR A 97 -1.16 -5.96 -15.71
CA THR A 97 -1.21 -5.81 -17.17
C THR A 97 -2.43 -4.97 -17.55
N GLU A 98 -2.48 -4.46 -18.78
CA GLU A 98 -3.67 -3.75 -19.29
C GLU A 98 -4.93 -4.65 -19.24
N THR A 99 -4.76 -5.97 -19.36
CA THR A 99 -5.87 -6.94 -19.43
C THR A 99 -6.43 -7.34 -18.07
N ASN A 100 -5.62 -7.35 -17.00
CA ASN A 100 -6.08 -7.74 -15.66
C ASN A 100 -6.38 -6.55 -14.72
N LEU A 101 -6.12 -5.32 -15.19
CA LEU A 101 -6.26 -4.11 -14.38
C LEU A 101 -7.69 -3.89 -13.85
N GLU A 102 -8.70 -4.28 -14.62
CA GLU A 102 -10.09 -4.15 -14.20
C GLU A 102 -10.45 -5.11 -13.05
N ASP A 103 -10.01 -6.35 -13.12
CA ASP A 103 -10.26 -7.33 -12.06
C ASP A 103 -9.47 -6.99 -10.80
N PHE A 104 -8.23 -6.53 -10.95
CA PHE A 104 -7.46 -5.95 -9.86
C PHE A 104 -8.19 -4.77 -9.20
N LEU A 105 -8.77 -3.87 -9.99
CA LEU A 105 -9.55 -2.74 -9.48
C LEU A 105 -10.74 -3.18 -8.64
N LYS A 106 -11.45 -4.24 -9.05
CA LYS A 106 -12.56 -4.82 -8.27
C LYS A 106 -12.07 -5.31 -6.92
N LEU A 107 -10.96 -6.05 -6.88
CA LEU A 107 -10.36 -6.53 -5.63
C LEU A 107 -9.92 -5.39 -4.71
N LEU A 108 -9.27 -4.36 -5.27
CA LEU A 108 -8.86 -3.19 -4.49
C LEU A 108 -10.07 -2.41 -3.97
N ALA A 109 -11.15 -2.30 -4.75
CA ALA A 109 -12.38 -1.63 -4.33
C ALA A 109 -13.10 -2.40 -3.20
N MET A 110 -13.14 -3.73 -3.29
CA MET A 110 -13.64 -4.58 -2.21
C MET A 110 -12.82 -4.38 -0.93
N LEU A 111 -11.49 -4.40 -1.03
CA LEU A 111 -10.63 -4.13 0.12
C LEU A 111 -10.84 -2.72 0.69
N LYS A 112 -11.00 -1.70 -0.16
CA LYS A 112 -11.28 -0.34 0.29
C LYS A 112 -12.57 -0.29 1.11
N LYS A 113 -13.64 -0.92 0.61
CA LYS A 113 -14.91 -0.99 1.32
C LYS A 113 -14.75 -1.68 2.68
N ASP A 114 -14.09 -2.84 2.71
CA ASP A 114 -13.81 -3.56 3.97
C ASP A 114 -13.02 -2.70 4.97
N VAL A 115 -12.07 -1.89 4.49
CA VAL A 115 -11.28 -0.96 5.31
C VAL A 115 -12.13 0.20 5.81
N ASP A 116 -12.95 0.80 4.96
CA ASP A 116 -13.85 1.91 5.31
C ASP A 116 -14.86 1.47 6.39
N ASP A 117 -15.46 0.29 6.23
CA ASP A 117 -16.43 -0.28 7.16
C ASP A 117 -15.82 -0.56 8.55
N ASN A 118 -14.49 -0.75 8.62
CA ASN A 118 -13.77 -1.07 9.86
C ASN A 118 -12.75 0.02 10.28
N LEU A 119 -12.85 1.21 9.69
CA LEU A 119 -11.83 2.26 9.77
C LEU A 119 -11.51 2.64 11.22
N ASN A 120 -12.53 3.04 11.98
CA ASN A 120 -12.39 3.44 13.38
C ASN A 120 -12.14 2.25 14.31
N LYS A 121 -12.66 1.07 13.94
CA LYS A 121 -12.59 -0.15 14.76
C LYS A 121 -11.16 -0.65 14.90
N TYR A 122 -10.37 -0.58 13.82
CA TYR A 122 -8.97 -1.04 13.78
C TYR A 122 -7.96 0.07 13.43
N ASN A 123 -8.37 1.34 13.57
CA ASN A 123 -7.55 2.52 13.31
C ASN A 123 -6.91 2.57 11.91
N LEU A 124 -7.63 2.17 10.86
CA LEU A 124 -7.08 1.91 9.51
C LEU A 124 -6.89 3.17 8.62
N HIS A 125 -6.83 4.37 9.21
CA HIS A 125 -6.80 5.63 8.45
C HIS A 125 -5.60 5.74 7.50
N ASP A 126 -4.41 5.37 7.97
CA ASP A 126 -3.20 5.33 7.15
C ASP A 126 -3.31 4.36 5.97
N LEU A 127 -3.93 3.20 6.19
CA LEU A 127 -4.17 2.22 5.12
C LEU A 127 -5.18 2.74 4.10
N GLN A 128 -6.25 3.40 4.58
CA GLN A 128 -7.25 4.05 3.72
C GLN A 128 -6.60 5.11 2.83
N ASP A 129 -5.78 5.99 3.40
CA ASP A 129 -5.06 7.04 2.67
C ASP A 129 -4.14 6.45 1.59
N ASN A 130 -3.44 5.36 1.91
CA ASN A 130 -2.60 4.64 0.95
C ASN A 130 -3.42 4.03 -0.20
N ILE A 131 -4.59 3.44 0.10
CA ILE A 131 -5.49 2.91 -0.93
C ILE A 131 -6.03 4.03 -1.83
N ILE A 132 -6.44 5.17 -1.25
CA ILE A 132 -6.95 6.33 -2.01
C ILE A 132 -5.86 6.89 -2.93
N THR A 133 -4.64 7.02 -2.41
CA THR A 133 -3.48 7.46 -3.19
C THR A 133 -3.21 6.50 -4.35
N TYR A 134 -3.28 5.19 -4.11
CA TYR A 134 -3.14 4.17 -5.14
C TYR A 134 -4.21 4.32 -6.25
N PHE A 135 -5.48 4.49 -5.89
CA PHE A 135 -6.57 4.73 -6.85
C PHE A 135 -6.31 5.97 -7.73
N THR A 136 -5.72 7.01 -7.15
CA THR A 136 -5.38 8.24 -7.89
C THR A 136 -4.35 7.94 -8.99
N PHE A 137 -3.36 7.10 -8.70
CA PHE A 137 -2.39 6.64 -9.70
C PHE A 137 -3.02 5.74 -10.76
N ILE A 138 -3.88 4.79 -10.38
CA ILE A 138 -4.60 3.97 -11.37
C ILE A 138 -5.39 4.84 -12.35
N LYS A 139 -6.12 5.87 -11.87
CA LYS A 139 -6.88 6.79 -12.73
C LYS A 139 -6.00 7.49 -13.77
N LYS A 140 -4.81 7.95 -13.35
CA LYS A 140 -3.83 8.53 -14.28
C LYS A 140 -3.35 7.51 -15.32
N ILE A 141 -3.09 6.26 -14.89
CA ILE A 141 -2.72 5.17 -15.79
C ILE A 141 -3.85 4.87 -16.80
N TYR A 142 -5.10 4.79 -16.37
CA TYR A 142 -6.24 4.61 -17.29
C TYR A 142 -6.34 5.71 -18.32
N THR A 143 -6.08 6.96 -17.91
CA THR A 143 -6.08 8.10 -18.84
C THR A 143 -4.98 7.97 -19.89
N ILE A 144 -3.81 7.42 -19.50
CA ILE A 144 -2.75 7.08 -20.45
C ILE A 144 -3.22 5.93 -21.35
N ILE A 145 -3.69 4.80 -20.79
CA ILE A 145 -4.13 3.62 -21.56
C ILE A 145 -5.21 4.00 -22.59
N SER A 146 -6.18 4.85 -22.22
CA SER A 146 -7.26 5.26 -23.11
C SER A 146 -6.81 6.18 -24.24
N SER A 147 -5.69 6.90 -24.10
CA SER A 147 -5.26 7.91 -25.06
C SER A 147 -3.96 7.57 -25.80
N TYR A 148 -3.08 6.71 -25.27
CA TYR A 148 -1.72 6.54 -25.81
C TYR A 148 -1.68 5.93 -27.22
N LYS A 149 -2.71 5.17 -27.62
CA LYS A 149 -2.81 4.61 -28.98
C LYS A 149 -3.28 5.63 -30.03
N VAL A 150 -3.86 6.74 -29.58
CA VAL A 150 -4.43 7.79 -30.46
C VAL A 150 -3.58 9.06 -30.45
N LEU A 151 -2.89 9.33 -29.35
CA LEU A 151 -1.94 10.44 -29.26
C LEU A 151 -0.72 10.21 -30.15
N ASN A 152 -0.10 11.31 -30.59
CA ASN A 152 1.25 11.21 -31.14
C ASN A 152 2.21 10.68 -30.06
N TYR A 153 3.31 10.08 -30.51
CA TYR A 153 4.28 9.44 -29.62
C TYR A 153 4.81 10.39 -28.53
N ASN A 154 5.14 11.62 -28.91
CA ASN A 154 5.76 12.59 -27.99
C ASN A 154 4.82 12.92 -26.83
N ASP A 155 3.55 13.17 -27.10
CA ASP A 155 2.55 13.46 -26.07
C ASP A 155 2.33 12.27 -25.13
N ALA A 156 2.25 11.06 -25.68
CA ALA A 156 2.09 9.84 -24.90
C ALA A 156 3.32 9.57 -24.02
N SER A 157 4.52 9.68 -24.61
CA SER A 157 5.81 9.50 -23.94
C SER A 157 5.97 10.49 -22.78
N VAL A 158 5.71 11.78 -23.02
CA VAL A 158 5.79 12.83 -21.98
C VAL A 158 4.84 12.55 -20.82
N LYS A 159 3.59 12.14 -21.10
CA LYS A 159 2.62 11.80 -20.04
C LYS A 159 3.09 10.60 -19.20
N ILE A 160 3.59 9.55 -19.85
CA ILE A 160 4.12 8.36 -19.16
C ILE A 160 5.33 8.74 -18.30
N LEU A 161 6.31 9.44 -18.85
CA LEU A 161 7.53 9.82 -18.14
C LEU A 161 7.25 10.79 -16.98
N LYS A 162 6.31 11.72 -17.15
CA LYS A 162 5.84 12.59 -16.06
C LYS A 162 5.28 11.75 -14.92
N LEU A 163 4.41 10.79 -15.24
CA LEU A 163 3.81 9.93 -14.24
C LEU A 163 4.86 9.06 -13.54
N VAL A 164 5.86 8.54 -14.27
CA VAL A 164 7.00 7.80 -13.68
C VAL A 164 7.76 8.64 -12.65
N LYS A 165 7.94 9.95 -12.89
CA LYS A 165 8.59 10.86 -11.91
C LYS A 165 7.75 11.09 -10.66
N GLU A 166 6.43 10.98 -10.75
CA GLU A 166 5.51 11.12 -9.62
C GLU A 166 5.51 9.86 -8.72
N PHE A 167 5.95 8.71 -9.24
CA PHE A 167 6.06 7.48 -8.46
C PHE A 167 7.31 7.48 -7.58
N LYS A 168 7.11 7.23 -6.28
CA LYS A 168 8.16 6.66 -5.44
C LYS A 168 8.20 5.15 -5.67
N VAL A 169 9.31 4.65 -6.20
CA VAL A 169 9.45 3.25 -6.65
C VAL A 169 9.18 2.26 -5.51
N GLU A 170 9.54 2.61 -4.27
CA GLU A 170 9.36 1.72 -3.13
C GLU A 170 7.88 1.49 -2.76
N ASN A 171 6.99 2.41 -3.15
CA ASN A 171 5.60 2.39 -2.69
C ASN A 171 4.70 1.50 -3.54
N TYR A 172 4.86 1.50 -4.88
CA TYR A 172 3.92 0.86 -5.81
C TYR A 172 4.63 0.09 -6.95
N PRO A 173 5.31 -1.03 -6.63
CA PRO A 173 6.16 -1.74 -7.59
C PRO A 173 5.38 -2.33 -8.78
N ASN A 174 4.17 -2.83 -8.55
CA ASN A 174 3.31 -3.37 -9.60
C ASN A 174 2.83 -2.32 -10.61
N LEU A 175 2.46 -1.11 -10.17
CA LEU A 175 2.12 0.01 -11.05
C LEU A 175 3.31 0.46 -11.90
N LYS A 176 4.52 0.44 -11.33
CA LYS A 176 5.76 0.69 -12.09
C LYS A 176 5.95 -0.37 -13.18
N GLY A 177 5.72 -1.63 -12.86
CA GLY A 177 5.76 -2.73 -13.84
C GLY A 177 4.79 -2.49 -14.99
N LEU A 178 3.53 -2.16 -14.68
CA LEU A 178 2.50 -1.84 -15.66
C LEU A 178 2.90 -0.65 -16.54
N LEU A 179 3.36 0.46 -15.96
CA LEU A 179 3.78 1.63 -16.73
C LEU A 179 4.97 1.36 -17.63
N SER A 180 5.93 0.57 -17.16
CA SER A 180 7.06 0.14 -17.98
C SER A 180 6.59 -0.68 -19.18
N SER A 181 5.61 -1.58 -18.97
CA SER A 181 4.98 -2.35 -20.04
C SER A 181 4.27 -1.45 -21.05
N ILE A 182 3.48 -0.48 -20.59
CA ILE A 182 2.80 0.50 -21.46
C ILE A 182 3.81 1.29 -22.29
N TYR A 183 4.90 1.76 -21.68
CA TYR A 183 5.95 2.49 -22.39
C TYR A 183 6.66 1.62 -23.45
N GLN A 184 6.96 0.37 -23.11
CA GLN A 184 7.54 -0.59 -24.05
C GLN A 184 6.59 -0.88 -25.22
N ASN A 185 5.28 -0.98 -24.97
CA ASN A 185 4.28 -1.17 -26.03
C ASN A 185 4.21 0.04 -26.95
N LEU A 186 4.29 1.26 -26.40
CA LEU A 186 4.34 2.49 -27.19
C LEU A 186 5.59 2.53 -28.08
N LEU A 187 6.77 2.21 -27.53
CA LEU A 187 8.01 2.14 -28.30
C LEU A 187 7.94 1.07 -29.40
N LEU A 188 7.44 -0.13 -29.07
CA LEU A 188 7.27 -1.21 -30.03
C LEU A 188 6.37 -0.80 -31.20
N PHE A 189 5.28 -0.08 -30.92
CA PHE A 189 4.40 0.44 -31.95
C PHE A 189 5.12 1.44 -32.85
N GLN A 190 5.92 2.36 -32.30
CA GLN A 190 6.71 3.28 -33.11
C GLN A 190 7.75 2.58 -33.98
N PHE A 191 8.47 1.59 -33.44
CA PHE A 191 9.42 0.82 -34.24
C PHE A 191 8.74 0.04 -35.36
N LYS A 192 7.50 -0.45 -35.16
CA LYS A 192 6.71 -1.06 -36.24
C LYS A 192 6.38 -0.04 -37.35
N LEU A 193 5.90 1.14 -36.97
CA LEU A 193 5.66 2.22 -37.94
C LEU A 193 6.94 2.60 -38.70
N MET A 194 8.09 2.62 -38.03
CA MET A 194 9.36 2.86 -38.70
C MET A 194 9.71 1.72 -39.67
N SER A 195 9.52 0.45 -39.29
CA SER A 195 9.78 -0.69 -40.17
C SER A 195 8.91 -0.75 -41.41
N GLU A 196 7.70 -0.21 -41.34
CA GLU A 196 6.78 -0.12 -42.48
C GLU A 196 7.20 0.98 -43.47
N ASN A 197 7.93 2.00 -43.01
CA ASN A 197 8.28 3.19 -43.80
C ASN A 197 9.77 3.25 -44.22
N TYR A 198 10.64 2.47 -43.57
CA TYR A 198 12.08 2.54 -43.76
C TYR A 198 12.70 1.15 -43.71
N ASP A 199 13.63 0.85 -44.64
CA ASP A 199 14.40 -0.40 -44.60
C ASP A 199 15.47 -0.36 -43.51
N LYS A 200 16.08 0.81 -43.31
CA LYS A 200 17.06 1.09 -42.27
C LYS A 200 17.00 2.55 -41.81
N LEU A 201 17.43 2.80 -40.59
CA LEU A 201 17.65 4.14 -40.03
C LEU A 201 18.92 4.16 -39.19
N SER A 202 19.60 5.29 -39.13
CA SER A 202 20.67 5.53 -38.16
C SER A 202 20.10 5.72 -36.75
N LEU A 203 20.93 5.43 -35.75
CA LEU A 203 20.62 5.64 -34.34
C LEU A 203 20.26 7.11 -34.05
N GLN A 204 20.90 8.06 -34.73
CA GLN A 204 20.64 9.49 -34.61
C GLN A 204 19.24 9.86 -35.11
N GLU A 205 18.83 9.36 -36.28
CA GLU A 205 17.49 9.60 -36.82
C GLU A 205 16.40 9.03 -35.91
N ILE A 206 16.62 7.85 -35.35
CA ILE A 206 15.68 7.24 -34.40
C ILE A 206 15.65 8.04 -33.08
N SER A 207 16.81 8.49 -32.59
CA SER A 207 16.93 9.32 -31.40
C SER A 207 16.11 10.61 -31.52
N GLU A 208 16.18 11.27 -32.67
CA GLU A 208 15.41 12.48 -32.98
C GLU A 208 13.91 12.19 -33.07
N LYS A 209 13.52 11.12 -33.77
CA LYS A 209 12.10 10.73 -33.91
C LYS A 209 11.46 10.34 -32.58
N LEU A 210 12.21 9.73 -31.67
CA LEU A 210 11.72 9.29 -30.36
C LEU A 210 12.02 10.30 -29.24
N ALA A 211 12.75 11.39 -29.52
CA ALA A 211 13.27 12.30 -28.48
C ALA A 211 13.94 11.54 -27.30
N VAL A 212 14.65 10.45 -27.61
CA VAL A 212 15.38 9.61 -26.65
C VAL A 212 16.86 9.77 -26.91
N ALA A 213 17.65 9.99 -25.85
CA ALA A 213 19.10 10.14 -25.98
C ALA A 213 19.73 8.87 -26.61
N PRO A 214 20.72 9.01 -27.52
CA PRO A 214 21.29 7.90 -28.28
C PRO A 214 21.83 6.74 -27.40
N ASP A 215 22.42 7.07 -26.25
CA ASP A 215 22.94 6.12 -25.26
C ASP A 215 21.85 5.18 -24.72
N ARG A 216 20.67 5.72 -24.40
CA ARG A 216 19.53 4.94 -23.91
C ARG A 216 18.83 4.17 -25.02
N LEU A 217 18.95 4.65 -26.25
CA LEU A 217 18.31 4.05 -27.40
C LEU A 217 18.96 2.71 -27.77
N GLU A 218 20.27 2.56 -27.60
CA GLU A 218 20.97 1.30 -27.84
C GLU A 218 20.44 0.18 -26.91
N ASP A 219 20.23 0.47 -25.63
CA ASP A 219 19.64 -0.48 -24.67
C ASP A 219 18.24 -0.92 -25.09
N ILE A 220 17.42 0.02 -25.56
CA ILE A 220 16.06 -0.23 -26.05
C ILE A 220 16.08 -1.12 -27.29
N ILE A 221 16.99 -0.86 -28.24
CA ILE A 221 17.15 -1.66 -29.47
C ILE A 221 17.55 -3.10 -29.11
N ASN A 222 18.54 -3.26 -28.23
CA ASN A 222 19.00 -4.58 -27.78
C ASN A 222 17.86 -5.37 -27.11
N LEU A 223 17.01 -4.70 -26.32
CA LEU A 223 15.85 -5.33 -25.69
C LEU A 223 14.82 -5.83 -26.71
N PHE A 224 14.63 -5.10 -27.82
CA PHE A 224 13.70 -5.50 -28.87
C PHE A 224 14.26 -6.61 -29.78
N LEU A 225 15.56 -6.60 -30.10
CA LEU A 225 16.21 -7.61 -30.93
C LEU A 225 16.00 -9.05 -30.43
N ILE A 226 15.88 -9.25 -29.12
CA ILE A 226 15.71 -10.56 -28.50
C ILE A 226 14.26 -11.09 -28.66
N LYS A 227 13.30 -10.24 -29.04
CA LYS A 227 11.89 -10.63 -29.17
C LYS A 227 11.62 -11.35 -30.50
N GLN A 228 10.92 -12.48 -30.44
CA GLN A 228 10.59 -13.32 -31.61
C GLN A 228 9.84 -12.57 -32.74
N LYS A 229 9.08 -11.52 -32.41
CA LYS A 229 8.34 -10.67 -33.37
C LYS A 229 8.87 -9.23 -33.36
N SER A 230 10.17 -9.07 -33.22
CA SER A 230 10.82 -7.75 -33.27
C SER A 230 10.61 -7.08 -34.64
N PRO A 231 10.24 -5.79 -34.68
CA PRO A 231 10.30 -4.99 -35.90
C PRO A 231 11.75 -4.73 -36.34
N ILE A 232 12.73 -4.84 -35.42
CA ILE A 232 14.15 -4.67 -35.70
C ILE A 232 14.76 -6.04 -36.02
N LYS A 233 15.38 -6.19 -37.20
CA LYS A 233 16.05 -7.42 -37.64
C LYS A 233 17.50 -7.48 -37.20
N LYS A 234 18.19 -6.34 -37.29
CA LYS A 234 19.63 -6.26 -36.99
C LYS A 234 20.00 -4.86 -36.54
N TYR A 235 20.97 -4.78 -35.66
CA TYR A 235 21.66 -3.53 -35.31
C TYR A 235 23.15 -3.68 -35.61
N THR A 236 23.71 -2.72 -36.33
CA THR A 236 25.11 -2.73 -36.74
C THR A 236 25.86 -1.63 -36.00
N LYS A 237 26.62 -2.01 -34.95
CA LYS A 237 27.32 -1.05 -34.07
C LYS A 237 28.39 -0.22 -34.78
N TYR A 238 29.01 -0.74 -35.85
CA TYR A 238 30.09 -0.04 -36.55
C TYR A 238 29.64 1.27 -37.22
N ASN A 239 28.43 1.26 -37.79
CA ASN A 239 27.85 2.41 -38.48
C ASN A 239 26.59 2.97 -37.79
N ASN A 240 26.27 2.46 -36.60
CA ASN A 240 25.09 2.83 -35.81
C ASN A 240 23.77 2.73 -36.61
N GLU A 241 23.63 1.72 -37.47
CA GLU A 241 22.43 1.51 -38.27
C GLU A 241 21.54 0.40 -37.71
N VAL A 242 20.24 0.69 -37.64
CA VAL A 242 19.16 -0.25 -37.29
C VAL A 242 18.47 -0.66 -38.58
N ILE A 243 18.39 -1.98 -38.82
CA ILE A 243 17.80 -2.57 -40.02
C ILE A 243 16.45 -3.18 -39.65
N PHE A 244 15.42 -2.80 -40.41
CA PHE A 244 14.03 -3.24 -40.23
C PHE A 244 13.60 -4.27 -41.28
N ASN A 245 14.00 -4.08 -42.54
CA ASN A 245 13.66 -4.98 -43.65
C ASN A 245 14.93 -5.48 -44.34
N GLN A 246 15.04 -6.81 -44.44
CA GLN A 246 15.91 -7.57 -45.35
C GLN A 246 15.24 -8.91 -45.61
#